data_AF-A0A7G5GXU4-F1
#
_entry.id   AF-A0A7G5GXU4-F1
#
_cell.length_a   1.000
_cell.length_b   1.000
_cell.length_c   1.000
_cell.angle_alpha   90.00
_cell.angle_beta   90.00
_cell.angle_gamma   90.00
#
_symmetry.space_group_name_H-M   'P 1'
#
loop_
_entity.id
_entity.type
_entity.pdbx_description
1 polymer ?
#
loop_
_entity_poly.entity_id
_entity_poly.type
_entity_poly.pdbx_seq_one_letter_code
_entity_poly.pdbx_strand_id
1 'polypeptide(L)'
;MNSNFDSYTWWHNNLRMCWIVLPVLAHIISWLTGMGGIFFFPILITIAQYLIFKIHPAVARPGLWFLTLPLTFFIWMKWGPFIDYLKPDGVLHGVMAYYAGQLVNALFIPLVAQKERPEFLLNWLICTSITALSWLGAYWVAIHWLGIDELHYGLFIMYPTIALLANWISSFFLLEE
;
A
#
# COMPACT_ATOMS: atom_id res chain seq x y z
N MET A 1 -32.74 -13.27 -16.36
CA MET A 1 -31.43 -13.24 -15.67
C MET A 1 -31.32 -11.91 -14.96
N ASN A 2 -31.54 -11.87 -13.64
CA ASN A 2 -31.29 -10.65 -12.86
C ASN A 2 -29.78 -10.58 -12.58
N SER A 3 -29.08 -9.67 -13.26
CA SER A 3 -27.74 -9.28 -12.85
C SER A 3 -27.87 -8.36 -11.63
N ASN A 4 -28.01 -8.95 -10.45
CA ASN A 4 -27.79 -8.22 -9.21
C ASN A 4 -26.28 -7.99 -9.11
N PHE A 5 -25.79 -6.94 -9.79
CA PHE A 5 -24.45 -6.40 -9.56
C PHE A 5 -24.47 -5.77 -8.17
N ASP A 6 -24.26 -6.58 -7.15
CA ASP A 6 -24.07 -6.09 -5.80
C ASP A 6 -22.64 -5.54 -5.71
N SER A 7 -22.55 -4.21 -5.86
CA SER A 7 -21.31 -3.45 -5.78
C SER A 7 -20.50 -3.75 -4.52
N TYR A 8 -21.15 -4.14 -3.42
CA TYR A 8 -20.49 -4.49 -2.17
C TYR A 8 -19.73 -5.83 -2.29
N THR A 9 -20.38 -6.89 -2.78
CA THR A 9 -19.74 -8.19 -2.98
C THR A 9 -18.70 -8.17 -4.10
N TRP A 10 -18.92 -7.38 -5.15
CA TRP A 10 -17.94 -7.22 -6.23
C TRP A 10 -16.65 -6.55 -5.74
N TRP A 11 -16.76 -5.53 -4.89
CA TRP A 11 -15.59 -4.86 -4.31
C TRP A 11 -14.88 -5.72 -3.27
N HIS A 12 -15.64 -6.28 -2.32
CA HIS A 12 -15.08 -6.93 -1.14
C HIS A 12 -14.35 -8.24 -1.46
N ASN A 13 -14.74 -8.93 -2.53
CA ASN A 13 -14.14 -10.21 -2.92
C ASN A 13 -13.15 -10.09 -4.08
N ASN A 14 -12.94 -8.90 -4.62
CA ASN A 14 -12.01 -8.70 -5.73
C ASN A 14 -10.62 -8.30 -5.19
N LEU A 15 -9.74 -9.31 -5.13
CA LEU A 15 -8.37 -9.17 -4.68
C LEU A 15 -7.62 -8.04 -5.39
N ARG A 16 -7.81 -7.92 -6.71
CA ARG A 16 -7.21 -6.88 -7.53
C ARG A 16 -7.63 -5.49 -7.06
N MET A 17 -8.92 -5.27 -6.85
CA MET A 17 -9.43 -3.98 -6.41
C MET A 17 -8.99 -3.64 -4.98
N CYS A 18 -8.98 -4.64 -4.10
CA CYS A 18 -8.48 -4.48 -2.75
C CYS A 18 -7.00 -4.08 -2.74
N TRP A 19 -6.17 -4.70 -3.58
CA TRP A 19 -4.76 -4.33 -3.75
C TRP A 19 -4.59 -2.89 -4.27
N ILE A 20 -5.41 -2.49 -5.25
CA ILE A 20 -5.32 -1.16 -5.85
C ILE A 20 -5.68 -0.07 -4.84
N VAL A 21 -6.74 -0.28 -4.05
CA VAL A 21 -7.41 0.84 -3.37
C VAL A 21 -7.24 0.84 -1.87
N LEU A 22 -7.16 -0.31 -1.19
CA LEU A 22 -7.05 -0.32 0.27
C LEU A 22 -5.80 0.42 0.80
N PRO A 23 -4.59 0.28 0.19
CA PRO A 23 -3.43 1.07 0.61
C PRO A 23 -3.64 2.58 0.43
N VAL A 24 -4.34 2.97 -0.64
CA VAL A 24 -4.65 4.37 -0.94
C VAL A 24 -5.67 4.94 0.04
N LEU A 25 -6.72 4.17 0.37
CA LEU A 25 -7.69 4.55 1.40
C LEU A 25 -7.03 4.68 2.77
N ALA A 26 -6.13 3.76 3.14
CA ALA A 26 -5.38 3.86 4.38
C ALA A 26 -4.59 5.17 4.46
N HIS A 27 -4.00 5.61 3.35
CA HIS A 27 -3.29 6.87 3.25
C HIS A 27 -4.22 8.10 3.32
N ILE A 28 -5.29 8.13 2.53
CA ILE A 28 -6.24 9.26 2.54
C ILE A 28 -6.89 9.40 3.92
N ILE A 29 -7.36 8.29 4.52
CA ILE A 29 -8.00 8.31 5.83
C ILE A 29 -7.01 8.75 6.91
N SER A 30 -5.76 8.28 6.86
CA SER A 30 -4.75 8.75 7.83
C SER A 30 -4.55 10.26 7.70
N TRP A 31 -4.44 10.78 6.48
CA TRP A 31 -4.28 12.21 6.22
C TRP A 31 -5.46 13.06 6.72
N LEU A 32 -6.70 12.56 6.61
CA LEU A 32 -7.89 13.26 7.13
C LEU A 32 -7.84 13.46 8.66
N THR A 33 -7.01 12.70 9.38
CA THR A 33 -6.82 12.86 10.83
C THR A 33 -5.69 13.85 11.20
N GLY A 34 -5.12 14.55 10.22
CA GLY A 34 -4.10 15.58 10.44
C GLY A 34 -2.84 15.00 11.10
N MET A 35 -2.38 15.63 12.20
CA MET A 35 -1.21 15.12 12.96
C MET A 35 -1.44 13.72 13.55
N GLY A 36 -2.69 13.33 13.80
CA GLY A 36 -3.03 11.96 14.21
C GLY A 36 -2.70 10.93 13.12
N GLY A 37 -2.68 11.34 11.86
CA GLY A 37 -2.45 10.49 10.69
C GLY A 37 -1.11 9.78 10.72
N ILE A 38 -0.14 10.37 11.40
CA ILE A 38 1.19 9.79 11.59
C ILE A 38 1.08 8.46 12.37
N PHE A 39 0.26 8.42 13.41
CA PHE A 39 0.07 7.23 14.24
C PHE A 39 -0.98 6.28 13.63
N PHE A 40 -1.99 6.83 12.96
CA PHE A 40 -3.05 6.03 12.34
C PHE A 40 -2.60 5.34 11.07
N PHE A 41 -1.69 5.91 10.27
CA PHE A 41 -1.25 5.30 9.02
C PHE A 41 -0.69 3.88 9.17
N PRO A 42 0.28 3.59 10.08
CA PRO A 42 0.79 2.24 10.25
C PRO A 42 -0.30 1.25 10.70
N ILE A 43 -1.31 1.70 11.45
CA ILE A 43 -2.45 0.86 11.84
C ILE A 43 -3.35 0.59 10.64
N LEU A 44 -3.75 1.63 9.92
CA LEU A 44 -4.64 1.55 8.77
C LEU A 44 -4.04 0.73 7.63
N ILE A 45 -2.73 0.85 7.40
CA ILE A 45 -2.06 0.07 6.36
C ILE A 45 -1.94 -1.41 6.76
N THR A 46 -1.67 -1.72 8.03
CA THR A 46 -1.72 -3.12 8.51
C THR A 46 -3.13 -3.69 8.36
N ILE A 47 -4.18 -2.92 8.64
CA ILE A 47 -5.58 -3.32 8.41
C ILE A 47 -5.85 -3.54 6.92
N ALA A 48 -5.42 -2.63 6.04
CA ALA A 48 -5.57 -2.75 4.60
C ALA A 48 -4.94 -4.05 4.08
N GLN A 49 -3.69 -4.33 4.49
CA GLN A 49 -3.00 -5.56 4.10
C GLN A 49 -3.67 -6.81 4.69
N TYR A 50 -4.13 -6.77 5.95
CA TYR A 50 -4.92 -7.84 6.54
C TYR A 50 -6.19 -8.16 5.72
N LEU A 51 -6.91 -7.13 5.25
CA LEU A 51 -8.11 -7.31 4.42
C LEU A 51 -7.79 -7.96 3.07
N ILE A 52 -6.66 -7.60 2.45
CA ILE A 52 -6.15 -8.27 1.24
C ILE A 52 -5.85 -9.74 1.53
N PHE A 53 -5.11 -10.03 2.61
CA PHE A 53 -4.79 -11.40 3.00
C PHE A 53 -6.04 -12.22 3.33
N LYS A 54 -7.09 -11.62 3.91
CA LYS A 54 -8.32 -12.30 4.29
C LYS A 54 -9.06 -12.91 3.08
N ILE A 55 -8.94 -12.29 1.91
CA ILE A 55 -9.61 -12.74 0.68
C ILE A 55 -8.66 -13.49 -0.26
N HIS A 56 -7.36 -13.52 0.03
CA HIS A 56 -6.37 -14.16 -0.82
C HIS A 56 -6.38 -15.69 -0.66
N PRO A 57 -6.50 -16.48 -1.75
CA PRO A 57 -6.67 -17.94 -1.66
C PRO A 57 -5.46 -18.67 -1.07
N ALA A 58 -4.25 -18.13 -1.26
CA ALA A 58 -3.01 -18.68 -0.70
C ALA A 58 -2.81 -18.44 0.82
N VAL A 59 -3.74 -17.76 1.51
CA VAL A 59 -3.59 -17.41 2.93
C VAL A 59 -4.42 -18.34 3.81
N ALA A 60 -3.81 -18.87 4.86
CA ALA A 60 -4.50 -19.70 5.86
C ALA A 60 -4.81 -18.96 7.16
N ARG A 61 -3.94 -18.00 7.55
CA ARG A 61 -3.99 -17.36 8.88
C ARG A 61 -3.80 -15.86 8.78
N PRO A 62 -4.73 -15.11 8.17
CA PRO A 62 -4.57 -13.67 7.92
C PRO A 62 -4.36 -12.88 9.22
N GLY A 63 -4.94 -13.31 10.34
CA GLY A 63 -4.79 -12.64 11.64
C GLY A 63 -3.36 -12.55 12.17
N LEU A 64 -2.46 -13.47 11.77
CA LEU A 64 -1.04 -13.41 12.18
C LEU A 64 -0.30 -12.23 11.52
N TRP A 65 -0.88 -11.60 10.50
CA TRP A 65 -0.30 -10.40 9.89
C TRP A 65 -0.15 -9.24 10.89
N PHE A 66 -1.03 -9.14 11.89
CA PHE A 66 -0.93 -8.08 12.92
C PHE A 66 0.35 -8.16 13.75
N LEU A 67 1.09 -9.28 13.72
CA LEU A 67 2.43 -9.37 14.31
C LEU A 67 3.44 -8.44 13.62
N THR A 68 3.17 -8.00 12.40
CA THR A 68 3.98 -6.98 11.68
C THR A 68 3.72 -5.56 12.16
N LEU A 69 2.64 -5.32 12.93
CA LEU A 69 2.26 -3.96 13.34
C LEU A 69 3.37 -3.24 14.13
N PRO A 70 4.03 -3.82 15.14
CA PRO A 70 5.12 -3.15 15.86
C PRO A 70 6.28 -2.77 14.93
N LEU A 71 6.60 -3.65 13.97
CA LEU A 71 7.66 -3.40 12.98
C LEU A 71 7.26 -2.30 11.99
N THR A 72 6.04 -2.36 11.47
CA THR A 72 5.44 -1.32 10.60
C THR A 72 5.49 0.04 11.29
N PHE A 73 5.10 0.08 12.56
CA PHE A 73 5.11 1.28 13.37
C PHE A 73 6.53 1.80 13.60
N PHE A 74 7.48 0.93 13.96
CA PHE A 74 8.88 1.32 14.13
C PHE A 74 9.49 1.89 12.84
N ILE A 75 9.27 1.22 11.71
CA ILE A 75 9.80 1.67 10.42
C ILE A 75 9.20 3.04 10.06
N TRP A 76 7.88 3.18 10.22
CA TRP A 76 7.20 4.43 9.95
C TRP A 76 7.64 5.58 10.87
N MET A 77 7.79 5.34 12.16
CA MET A 77 8.21 6.40 13.09
C MET A 77 9.67 6.82 12.89
N LYS A 78 10.53 5.88 12.46
CA LYS A 78 11.97 6.14 12.31
C LYS A 78 12.34 6.79 10.97
N TRP A 79 11.69 6.37 9.88
CA TRP A 79 12.02 6.81 8.52
C TRP A 79 10.85 7.43 7.77
N GLY A 80 9.65 7.32 8.34
CA GLY A 80 8.49 8.00 7.81
C GLY A 80 8.57 9.52 8.05
N PRO A 81 7.56 10.23 7.57
CA PRO A 81 7.67 11.65 7.25
C PRO A 81 7.57 12.58 8.48
N PHE A 82 7.66 12.03 9.70
CA PHE A 82 7.77 12.80 10.96
C PHE A 82 8.97 13.76 10.98
N ILE A 83 10.00 13.48 10.16
CA ILE A 83 11.27 14.22 10.20
C ILE A 83 11.34 15.32 9.13
N ASP A 84 10.66 15.17 7.99
CA ASP A 84 11.02 15.92 6.78
C ASP A 84 9.86 16.49 5.94
N TYR A 85 8.58 16.45 6.37
CA TYR A 85 7.49 17.07 5.58
C TYR A 85 7.69 18.56 5.25
N LEU A 86 8.55 19.26 5.99
CA LEU A 86 8.91 20.66 5.77
C LEU A 86 10.15 20.82 4.87
N LYS A 87 10.77 19.72 4.44
CA LYS A 87 11.94 19.73 3.55
C LYS A 87 11.54 19.28 2.14
N PRO A 88 12.17 19.86 1.10
CA PRO A 88 12.12 19.26 -0.23
C PRO A 88 12.63 17.82 -0.08
N ASP A 89 11.89 16.85 -0.61
CA ASP A 89 12.08 15.38 -0.51
C ASP A 89 11.47 14.65 0.70
N GLY A 90 10.80 15.32 1.65
CA GLY A 90 10.20 14.63 2.80
C GLY A 90 9.19 13.55 2.43
N VAL A 91 8.44 13.79 1.35
CA VAL A 91 7.44 12.83 0.86
C VAL A 91 8.11 11.63 0.20
N LEU A 92 9.16 11.85 -0.59
CA LEU A 92 9.92 10.78 -1.21
C LEU A 92 10.49 9.83 -0.15
N HIS A 93 11.09 10.38 0.91
CA HIS A 93 11.59 9.59 2.03
C HIS A 93 10.48 8.80 2.73
N GLY A 94 9.34 9.43 3.01
CA GLY A 94 8.20 8.76 3.65
C GLY A 94 7.64 7.60 2.82
N VAL A 95 7.56 7.77 1.50
CA VAL A 95 7.06 6.73 0.58
C VAL A 95 8.08 5.61 0.42
N MET A 96 9.38 5.93 0.34
CA MET A 96 10.45 4.93 0.33
C MET A 96 10.46 4.11 1.62
N ALA A 97 10.32 4.75 2.78
CA ALA A 97 10.21 4.09 4.08
C ALA A 97 8.99 3.16 4.14
N TYR A 98 7.84 3.61 3.60
CA TYR A 98 6.65 2.78 3.47
C TYR A 98 6.92 1.50 2.65
N TYR A 99 7.42 1.62 1.42
CA TYR A 99 7.66 0.46 0.57
C TYR A 99 8.76 -0.46 1.10
N ALA A 100 9.85 0.09 1.64
CA ALA A 100 10.88 -0.69 2.31
C ALA A 100 10.29 -1.46 3.51
N GLY A 101 9.42 -0.82 4.30
CA GLY A 101 8.71 -1.47 5.39
C GLY A 101 7.80 -2.60 4.93
N GLN A 102 7.07 -2.41 3.84
CA GLN A 102 6.23 -3.47 3.26
C GLN A 102 7.06 -4.66 2.76
N LEU A 103 8.22 -4.41 2.14
CA LEU A 103 9.14 -5.48 1.72
C LEU A 103 9.69 -6.27 2.91
N VAL A 104 10.06 -5.59 4.00
CA VAL A 104 10.49 -6.26 5.23
C VAL A 104 9.33 -7.05 5.86
N ASN A 105 8.13 -6.45 5.93
CA ASN A 105 6.94 -7.14 6.45
C ASN A 105 6.54 -8.34 5.60
N ALA A 106 6.80 -8.33 4.29
CA ALA A 106 6.54 -9.46 3.40
C ALA A 106 7.31 -10.72 3.84
N LEU A 107 8.44 -10.59 4.57
CA LEU A 107 9.15 -11.73 5.14
C LEU A 107 8.34 -12.49 6.21
N PHE A 108 7.23 -11.92 6.69
CA PHE A 108 6.28 -12.59 7.58
C PHE A 108 5.18 -13.35 6.81
N ILE A 109 5.12 -13.26 5.48
CA ILE A 109 4.15 -13.99 4.65
C ILE A 109 4.17 -15.51 4.91
N PRO A 110 5.32 -16.18 5.09
CA PRO A 110 5.35 -17.60 5.43
C PRO A 110 4.59 -17.97 6.71
N LEU A 111 4.34 -17.03 7.63
CA LEU A 111 3.54 -17.26 8.84
C LEU A 111 2.04 -17.23 8.57
N VAL A 112 1.58 -16.51 7.54
CA VAL A 112 0.16 -16.36 7.18
C VAL A 112 -0.25 -17.26 6.00
N ALA A 113 0.69 -17.60 5.12
CA ALA A 113 0.47 -18.35 3.89
C ALA A 113 0.27 -19.86 4.12
N GLN A 114 -0.38 -20.51 3.16
CA GLN A 114 -0.44 -21.96 3.06
C GLN A 114 0.94 -22.52 2.70
N LYS A 115 1.32 -23.67 3.27
CA LYS A 115 2.63 -24.30 3.03
C LYS A 115 2.88 -24.66 1.56
N GLU A 116 1.82 -24.91 0.81
CA GLU A 116 1.85 -25.37 -0.58
C GLU A 116 1.88 -24.23 -1.60
N ARG A 117 1.93 -22.97 -1.14
CA ARG A 117 1.85 -21.77 -1.99
C ARG A 117 3.05 -20.83 -1.82
N PRO A 118 4.31 -21.30 -1.98
CA PRO A 118 5.50 -20.46 -1.82
C PRO A 118 5.59 -19.30 -2.83
N GLU A 119 4.97 -19.45 -4.00
CA GLU A 119 4.87 -18.42 -5.05
C GLU A 119 4.21 -17.14 -4.53
N PHE A 120 3.36 -17.24 -3.51
CA PHE A 120 2.67 -16.08 -2.94
C PHE A 120 3.63 -15.03 -2.39
N LEU A 121 4.70 -15.45 -1.68
CA LEU A 121 5.71 -14.53 -1.16
C LEU A 121 6.43 -13.82 -2.32
N LEU A 122 6.82 -14.56 -3.36
CA LEU A 122 7.51 -14.00 -4.51
C LEU A 122 6.63 -12.99 -5.25
N ASN A 123 5.38 -13.36 -5.54
CA ASN A 123 4.41 -12.49 -6.20
C ASN A 123 4.17 -11.23 -5.38
N TRP A 124 4.05 -11.34 -4.04
CA TRP A 124 3.90 -10.18 -3.17
C TRP A 124 5.12 -9.24 -3.20
N LEU A 125 6.33 -9.80 -3.15
CA LEU A 125 7.57 -9.02 -3.25
C LEU A 125 7.69 -8.32 -4.62
N ILE A 126 7.37 -9.02 -5.71
CA ILE A 126 7.35 -8.46 -7.06
C ILE A 126 6.31 -7.34 -7.15
N CYS A 127 5.08 -7.57 -6.71
CA CYS A 127 4.03 -6.56 -6.71
C CYS A 127 4.43 -5.32 -5.92
N THR A 128 4.96 -5.51 -4.71
CA THR A 128 5.39 -4.40 -3.85
C THR A 128 6.52 -3.61 -4.51
N SER A 129 7.49 -4.30 -5.11
CA SER A 129 8.63 -3.67 -5.80
C SER A 129 8.19 -2.89 -7.04
N ILE A 130 7.32 -3.48 -7.87
CA ILE A 130 6.76 -2.81 -9.06
C ILE A 130 5.92 -1.60 -8.66
N THR A 131 5.14 -1.70 -7.57
CA THR A 131 4.39 -0.56 -7.04
C THR A 131 5.33 0.56 -6.63
N ALA A 132 6.40 0.24 -5.88
CA ALA A 132 7.39 1.21 -5.46
C ALA A 132 8.04 1.91 -6.67
N LEU A 133 8.55 1.14 -7.63
CA LEU A 133 9.21 1.68 -8.81
C LEU A 133 8.26 2.51 -9.68
N SER A 134 7.03 2.05 -9.87
CA SER A 134 6.00 2.78 -10.64
C SER A 134 5.64 4.09 -9.96
N TRP A 135 5.50 4.08 -8.63
CA TRP A 135 5.22 5.28 -7.86
C TRP A 135 6.36 6.30 -7.99
N LEU A 136 7.62 5.85 -7.80
CA LEU A 136 8.79 6.72 -7.91
C LEU A 136 8.94 7.30 -9.31
N GLY A 137 8.75 6.50 -10.35
CA GLY A 137 8.82 6.94 -11.74
C GLY A 137 7.72 7.96 -12.07
N ALA A 138 6.48 7.68 -11.66
CA ALA A 138 5.36 8.60 -11.88
C ALA A 138 5.51 9.91 -11.07
N TYR A 139 6.03 9.84 -9.84
CA TYR A 139 6.35 11.03 -9.05
C TYR A 139 7.44 11.87 -9.71
N TRP A 140 8.52 11.23 -10.17
CA TRP A 140 9.60 11.93 -10.87
C TRP A 140 9.09 12.65 -12.12
N VAL A 141 8.25 12.00 -12.93
CA VAL A 141 7.59 12.61 -14.09
C VAL A 141 6.70 13.80 -13.68
N ALA A 142 5.90 13.64 -12.63
CA ALA A 142 5.00 14.69 -12.16
C ALA A 142 5.73 15.96 -11.72
N ILE A 143 6.82 15.81 -10.96
CA ILE A 143 7.59 16.95 -10.46
C ILE A 143 8.50 17.54 -11.54
N HIS A 144 9.30 16.72 -12.23
CA HIS A 144 10.36 17.22 -13.11
C HIS A 144 9.90 17.51 -14.53
N TRP A 145 8.91 16.77 -15.04
CA TRP A 145 8.47 16.92 -16.43
C TRP A 145 7.21 17.76 -16.56
N LEU A 146 6.25 17.58 -15.65
CA LEU A 146 5.01 18.36 -15.62
C LEU A 146 5.11 19.64 -14.78
N GLY A 147 6.18 19.78 -13.98
CA GLY A 147 6.41 20.97 -13.16
C GLY A 147 5.34 21.21 -12.09
N ILE A 148 4.74 20.13 -11.57
CA ILE A 148 3.72 20.24 -10.52
C ILE A 148 4.42 20.69 -9.23
N ASP A 149 4.11 21.90 -8.78
CA ASP A 149 4.67 22.47 -7.55
C ASP A 149 4.21 21.68 -6.31
N GLU A 150 5.18 21.29 -5.49
CA GLU A 150 4.96 20.54 -4.24
C GLU A 150 4.17 21.35 -3.20
N LEU A 151 4.07 22.68 -3.33
CA LEU A 151 3.48 23.53 -2.29
C LEU A 151 1.94 23.64 -2.28
N HIS A 152 1.22 22.97 -3.19
CA HIS A 152 -0.22 23.21 -3.41
C HIS A 152 -1.13 22.00 -3.14
N TYR A 153 -2.45 22.24 -3.10
CA TYR A 153 -3.53 21.23 -3.10
C TYR A 153 -3.39 20.14 -4.17
N GLY A 154 -2.55 20.35 -5.20
CA GLY A 154 -2.16 19.35 -6.18
C GLY A 154 -1.62 18.07 -5.53
N LEU A 155 -0.92 18.15 -4.39
CA LEU A 155 -0.43 16.98 -3.66
C LEU A 155 -1.55 16.05 -3.18
N PHE A 156 -2.69 16.60 -2.75
CA PHE A 156 -3.84 15.82 -2.25
C PHE A 156 -4.46 14.91 -3.31
N ILE A 157 -4.39 15.30 -4.58
CA ILE A 157 -4.93 14.52 -5.69
C ILE A 157 -3.82 13.71 -6.35
N MET A 158 -2.64 14.31 -6.52
CA MET A 158 -1.51 13.70 -7.19
C MET A 158 -1.04 12.43 -6.48
N TYR A 159 -0.87 12.45 -5.15
CA TYR A 159 -0.35 11.28 -4.44
C TYR A 159 -1.29 10.07 -4.47
N PRO A 160 -2.60 10.20 -4.17
CA PRO A 160 -3.53 9.10 -4.37
C PRO A 160 -3.60 8.64 -5.83
N THR A 161 -3.52 9.55 -6.79
CA THR A 161 -3.57 9.19 -8.22
C THR A 161 -2.36 8.36 -8.64
N ILE A 162 -1.15 8.79 -8.27
CA ILE A 162 0.08 8.04 -8.53
C ILE A 162 0.04 6.68 -7.80
N ALA A 163 -0.44 6.65 -6.56
CA ALA A 163 -0.58 5.40 -5.80
C ALA A 163 -1.60 4.44 -6.44
N LEU A 164 -2.76 4.92 -6.89
CA LEU A 164 -3.74 4.09 -7.61
C LEU A 164 -3.13 3.52 -8.89
N LEU A 165 -2.45 4.35 -9.68
CA LEU A 165 -1.79 3.91 -10.91
C LEU A 165 -0.70 2.85 -10.62
N ALA A 166 0.15 3.10 -9.64
CA ALA A 166 1.23 2.21 -9.26
C ALA A 166 0.70 0.84 -8.77
N ASN A 167 -0.33 0.84 -7.92
CA ASN A 167 -0.95 -0.40 -7.47
C ASN A 167 -1.74 -1.09 -8.59
N TRP A 168 -2.31 -0.36 -9.54
CA TRP A 168 -2.95 -0.94 -10.73
C TRP A 168 -1.94 -1.67 -11.63
N ILE A 169 -0.77 -1.08 -11.86
CA ILE A 169 0.32 -1.70 -12.65
C ILE A 169 0.82 -2.97 -11.96
N SER A 170 1.01 -2.96 -10.64
CA SER A 170 1.47 -4.16 -9.93
C SER A 170 0.38 -5.22 -9.75
N SER A 171 -0.90 -4.84 -9.78
CA SER A 171 -2.02 -5.76 -9.54
C SER A 171 -2.08 -6.95 -10.51
N PHE A 172 -1.45 -6.85 -11.68
CA PHE A 172 -1.40 -7.94 -12.66
C PHE A 172 -0.61 -9.15 -12.16
N PHE A 173 0.38 -8.93 -11.28
CA PHE A 173 1.25 -9.99 -10.75
C PHE A 173 0.70 -10.63 -9.46
N LEU A 174 -0.34 -10.03 -8.87
CA LEU A 174 -0.97 -10.54 -7.64
C LEU A 174 -2.06 -11.60 -7.95
N LEU A 175 -2.36 -11.84 -9.23
CA LEU A 175 -3.47 -12.66 -9.72
C LEU A 175 -3.03 -13.90 -10.52
N GLU A 176 -1.73 -14.14 -10.67
CA GLU A 176 -1.25 -15.37 -11.31
C GLU A 176 -1.37 -16.52 -10.30
N GLU A 177 -2.52 -17.19 -10.34
CA GLU A 177 -2.77 -18.53 -9.76
C GLU A 177 -2.15 -19.66 -10.59
#